data_AF-A0A1J4UVU1-F1
#
_entry.id   AF-A0A1J4UVU1-F1
#
_cell.length_a   1.000
_cell.length_b   1.000
_cell.length_c   1.000
_cell.angle_alpha   90.00
_cell.angle_beta   90.00
_cell.angle_gamma   90.00
#
_symmetry.space_group_name_H-M   'P 1'
#
loop_
_entity.id
_entity.type
_entity.pdbx_description
1 polymer ?
#
loop_
_entity_poly.entity_id
_entity_poly.type
_entity_poly.pdbx_seq_one_letter_code
_entity_poly.pdbx_strand_id
1 'polypeptide(L)'
;MEIGYMVLRRIKRKARALRGKVFSKLGYVPANVTVSGLKAGEQVFQESVLEECRSSLRKIRKRVRASELKVHVKSSQRGKGRRFEIKGTVILVHGMLHASASDRDLYLALTRVLYELEHAAMHSRK
;
A
#
# COMPACT_ATOMS: atom_id res chain seq x y z
N MET A 1 -16.42 9.81 17.62
CA MET A 1 -15.82 8.90 16.61
C MET A 1 -15.80 9.61 15.25
N GLU A 2 -14.77 10.42 14.96
CA GLU A 2 -14.72 11.25 13.72
C GLU A 2 -13.45 11.07 12.87
N ILE A 3 -12.50 10.24 13.33
CA ILE A 3 -11.18 10.09 12.70
C ILE A 3 -11.28 9.36 11.34
N GLY A 4 -12.19 8.38 11.21
CA GLY A 4 -12.31 7.55 10.02
C GLY A 4 -12.71 8.32 8.74
N TYR A 5 -13.60 9.31 8.85
CA TYR A 5 -14.11 10.06 7.69
C TYR A 5 -13.09 11.04 7.11
N MET A 6 -12.31 11.72 7.96
CA MET A 6 -11.22 12.58 7.51
C MET A 6 -10.11 11.79 6.83
N VAL A 7 -9.78 10.62 7.38
CA VAL A 7 -8.79 9.70 6.83
C VAL A 7 -9.25 9.19 5.46
N LEU A 8 -10.49 8.71 5.33
CA LEU A 8 -11.08 8.29 4.07
C LEU A 8 -11.05 9.38 2.99
N ARG A 9 -11.35 10.64 3.36
CA ARG A 9 -11.27 11.78 2.43
C ARG A 9 -9.83 12.05 1.97
N ARG A 10 -8.85 12.01 2.87
CA ARG A 10 -7.42 12.17 2.51
C ARG A 10 -6.94 11.04 1.58
N ILE A 11 -7.32 9.80 1.89
CA ILE A 11 -6.98 8.62 1.08
C ILE A 11 -7.59 8.74 -0.32
N LYS A 12 -8.86 9.12 -0.44
CA LYS A 12 -9.52 9.34 -1.75
C LYS A 12 -8.84 10.42 -2.59
N ARG A 13 -8.44 11.55 -1.98
CA ARG A 13 -7.69 12.62 -2.70
C ARG A 13 -6.34 12.13 -3.19
N LYS A 14 -5.60 11.39 -2.36
CA LYS A 14 -4.28 10.86 -2.72
C LYS A 14 -4.37 9.82 -3.85
N ALA A 15 -5.34 8.90 -3.77
CA ALA A 15 -5.60 7.93 -4.83
C ALA A 15 -5.95 8.61 -6.17
N ARG A 16 -6.71 9.71 -6.15
CA ARG A 16 -7.04 10.48 -7.36
C ARG A 16 -5.81 11.15 -7.98
N ALA A 17 -4.92 11.70 -7.16
CA ALA A 17 -3.68 12.35 -7.62
C ALA A 17 -2.69 11.35 -8.25
N LEU A 18 -2.68 10.11 -7.77
CA LEU A 18 -1.81 9.04 -8.28
C LEU A 18 -2.33 8.44 -9.59
N ARG A 19 -3.65 8.36 -9.78
CA ARG A 19 -4.27 7.91 -11.04
C ARG A 19 -3.87 8.73 -12.26
N GLY A 20 -3.51 10.01 -12.09
CA GLY A 20 -3.08 10.90 -13.16
C GLY A 20 -1.60 10.79 -13.53
N LYS A 21 -0.82 9.99 -12.81
CA LYS A 21 0.63 9.85 -13.00
C LYS A 21 0.95 8.50 -13.63
N VAL A 22 0.71 8.39 -14.93
CA VAL A 22 1.22 7.28 -15.75
C VAL A 22 2.70 7.54 -15.98
N PHE A 23 3.57 6.85 -15.23
CA PHE A 23 5.00 6.89 -15.45
C PHE A 23 5.47 5.61 -16.13
N SER A 24 6.34 5.81 -17.10
CA SER A 24 6.96 4.81 -17.93
C SER A 24 8.38 4.54 -17.43
N LYS A 25 8.72 3.25 -17.48
CA LYS A 25 10.05 2.65 -17.68
C LYS A 25 11.00 2.49 -16.47
N LEU A 26 11.21 1.20 -16.21
CA LEU A 26 12.49 0.48 -16.15
C LEU A 26 13.37 0.70 -14.92
N GLY A 27 13.52 -0.40 -14.17
CA GLY A 27 14.86 -0.90 -13.90
C GLY A 27 15.53 -0.41 -12.61
N TYR A 28 14.87 -0.53 -11.46
CA TYR A 28 15.56 -0.73 -10.18
C TYR A 28 14.57 -1.19 -9.11
N VAL A 29 14.74 -2.42 -8.59
CA VAL A 29 14.03 -2.91 -7.40
C VAL A 29 14.96 -2.71 -6.20
N PRO A 30 14.79 -1.67 -5.35
CA PRO A 30 15.44 -1.65 -4.05
C PRO A 30 14.83 -2.81 -3.26
N ALA A 31 15.70 -3.71 -2.81
CA ALA A 31 15.43 -5.05 -2.27
C ALA A 31 14.55 -5.12 -1.00
N ASN A 32 13.88 -4.04 -0.60
CA ASN A 32 13.17 -3.94 0.67
C ASN A 32 11.64 -3.78 0.51
N VAL A 33 11.13 -3.78 -0.72
CA VAL A 33 9.69 -3.74 -1.00
C VAL A 33 9.34 -4.84 -2.00
N THR A 34 8.43 -5.74 -1.60
CA THR A 34 7.94 -6.81 -2.45
C THR A 34 6.45 -6.61 -2.72
N VAL A 35 6.05 -6.62 -3.98
CA VAL A 35 4.64 -6.58 -4.40
C VAL A 35 4.34 -7.86 -5.17
N SER A 36 3.28 -8.57 -4.80
CA SER A 36 2.88 -9.83 -5.42
C SER A 36 1.37 -9.90 -5.68
N GLY A 37 0.94 -10.83 -6.54
CA GLY A 37 -0.48 -11.13 -6.79
C GLY A 37 -1.20 -10.25 -7.82
N LEU A 38 -0.49 -9.28 -8.43
CA LEU A 38 -1.00 -8.52 -9.57
C LEU A 38 -1.17 -9.42 -10.80
N LYS A 39 -2.37 -9.43 -11.40
CA LYS A 39 -2.65 -10.11 -12.68
C LYS A 39 -2.06 -9.32 -13.86
N ALA A 40 -1.92 -9.94 -15.03
CA ALA A 40 -1.34 -9.32 -16.22
C ALA A 40 -1.92 -7.93 -16.56
N GLY A 41 -3.25 -7.77 -16.54
CA GLY A 41 -3.91 -6.47 -16.76
C GLY A 41 -3.79 -5.45 -15.62
N GLU A 42 -3.17 -5.83 -14.50
CA GLU A 42 -2.90 -4.98 -13.34
C GLU A 42 -1.41 -4.62 -13.23
N GLN A 43 -0.53 -5.30 -13.97
CA GLN A 43 0.91 -5.02 -13.97
C GLN A 43 1.24 -3.61 -14.44
N VAL A 44 0.37 -2.99 -15.24
CA VAL A 44 0.46 -1.56 -15.59
C VAL A 44 0.50 -0.63 -14.37
N PHE A 45 0.03 -1.07 -13.21
CA PHE A 45 0.07 -0.32 -11.96
C PHE A 45 1.26 -0.71 -11.06
N GLN A 46 2.05 -1.73 -11.42
CA GLN A 46 3.08 -2.30 -10.55
C GLN A 46 4.10 -1.26 -10.10
N GLU A 47 4.56 -0.40 -11.01
CA GLU A 47 5.55 0.64 -10.70
C GLU A 47 4.97 1.70 -9.74
N SER A 48 3.77 2.18 -10.00
CA SER A 48 3.08 3.14 -9.12
C SER A 48 2.79 2.56 -7.73
N VAL A 49 2.42 1.28 -7.65
CA VAL A 49 2.23 0.56 -6.38
C VAL A 49 3.55 0.45 -5.64
N LEU A 50 4.64 0.08 -6.33
CA LEU A 50 5.98 0.01 -5.74
C LEU A 50 6.46 1.36 -5.21
N GLU A 51 6.25 2.44 -5.95
CA GLU A 51 6.63 3.80 -5.53
C GLU A 51 5.91 4.20 -4.24
N GLU A 52 4.59 3.99 -4.16
CA GLU A 52 3.80 4.31 -2.96
C GLU A 52 4.23 3.46 -1.75
N CYS A 53 4.50 2.17 -1.96
CA CYS A 53 5.04 1.29 -0.93
C CYS A 53 6.41 1.75 -0.44
N ARG A 54 7.33 2.14 -1.35
CA ARG A 54 8.65 2.69 -0.98
C ARG A 54 8.54 3.98 -0.18
N SER A 55 7.66 4.89 -0.61
CA SER A 55 7.38 6.14 0.11
C SER A 55 6.89 5.88 1.52
N SER A 56 5.97 4.93 1.68
CA SER A 56 5.42 4.54 2.98
C SER A 56 6.47 3.87 3.87
N LEU A 57 7.25 2.94 3.34
CA LEU A 57 8.35 2.30 4.08
C LEU A 57 9.39 3.32 4.55
N ARG A 58 9.74 4.34 3.75
CA ARG A 58 10.62 5.43 4.17
C ARG A 58 10.06 6.19 5.37
N LYS A 59 8.76 6.48 5.40
CA LYS A 59 8.13 7.14 6.56
C LYS A 59 8.09 6.25 7.78
N ILE A 60 7.79 4.97 7.62
CA ILE A 60 7.81 3.97 8.70
C ILE A 60 9.21 3.88 9.30
N ARG A 61 10.26 3.82 8.46
CA ARG A 61 11.67 3.79 8.89
C ARG A 61 12.11 5.02 9.69
N LYS A 62 11.46 6.17 9.51
CA LYS A 62 11.71 7.37 10.35
C LYS A 62 11.17 7.20 11.78
N ARG A 63 10.28 6.24 12.02
CA ARG A 63 9.59 6.05 13.31
C ARG A 63 10.06 4.79 14.03
N VAL A 64 10.22 3.69 13.30
CA VAL A 64 10.60 2.36 13.79
C VAL A 64 11.65 1.72 12.88
N ARG A 65 12.51 0.85 13.42
CA ARG A 65 13.46 0.08 12.60
C ARG A 65 12.71 -1.00 11.84
N ALA A 66 12.50 -0.77 10.54
CA ALA A 66 11.81 -1.67 9.61
C ALA A 66 12.75 -2.14 8.50
N SER A 67 12.83 -3.46 8.30
CA SER A 67 13.67 -4.09 7.27
C SER A 67 12.96 -4.11 5.92
N GLU A 68 11.72 -4.60 5.87
CA GLU A 68 11.03 -4.91 4.61
C GLU A 68 9.53 -4.57 4.67
N LEU A 69 8.94 -4.23 3.52
CA LEU A 69 7.50 -4.12 3.31
C LEU A 69 7.06 -5.10 2.21
N LYS A 70 6.18 -6.04 2.56
CA LYS A 70 5.55 -6.97 1.63
C LYS A 70 4.10 -6.57 1.41
N VAL A 71 3.68 -6.50 0.16
CA VAL A 71 2.30 -6.24 -0.23
C VAL A 71 1.83 -7.34 -1.17
N HIS A 72 0.72 -7.96 -0.82
CA HIS A 72 0.04 -8.95 -1.65
C HIS A 72 -1.30 -8.39 -2.10
N VAL A 73 -1.53 -8.39 -3.40
CA VAL A 73 -2.76 -7.93 -4.04
C VAL A 73 -3.52 -9.15 -4.54
N LYS A 74 -4.79 -9.26 -4.16
CA LYS A 74 -5.71 -10.29 -4.64
C LYS A 74 -6.91 -9.61 -5.28
N SER A 75 -7.18 -9.90 -6.54
CA SER A 75 -8.40 -9.41 -7.22
C SER A 75 -9.44 -10.50 -7.38
N SER A 76 -10.66 -10.26 -6.89
CA SER A 76 -11.82 -11.15 -7.03
C SER A 76 -12.69 -10.73 -8.22
N GLN A 77 -12.96 -11.69 -9.13
CA GLN A 77 -13.81 -11.58 -10.34
C GLN A 77 -13.41 -10.53 -11.40
N ARG A 78 -13.89 -10.73 -12.65
CA ARG A 78 -13.82 -9.75 -13.75
C ARG A 78 -15.16 -8.97 -13.81
N GLY A 79 -15.13 -7.68 -14.19
CA GLY A 79 -16.35 -6.88 -14.42
C GLY A 79 -16.81 -6.00 -13.24
N LYS A 80 -18.11 -5.64 -13.21
CA LYS A 80 -18.70 -4.69 -12.24
C LYS A 80 -18.59 -5.13 -10.76
N GLY A 81 -18.33 -6.41 -10.50
CA GLY A 81 -18.12 -6.98 -9.17
C GLY A 81 -16.66 -7.02 -8.70
N ARG A 82 -15.71 -6.48 -9.49
CA ARG A 82 -14.28 -6.54 -9.16
C ARG A 82 -13.99 -5.87 -7.82
N ARG A 83 -13.35 -6.62 -6.92
CA ARG A 83 -12.78 -6.10 -5.67
C ARG A 83 -11.31 -6.46 -5.60
N PHE A 84 -10.54 -5.56 -5.02
CA PHE A 84 -9.14 -5.72 -4.70
C PHE A 84 -9.04 -5.88 -3.19
N GLU A 85 -8.48 -6.98 -2.75
CA GLU A 85 -8.06 -7.23 -1.39
C GLU A 85 -6.54 -7.06 -1.35
N ILE A 86 -6.06 -6.20 -0.46
CA ILE A 86 -4.64 -5.96 -0.29
C ILE A 86 -4.26 -6.32 1.13
N LYS A 87 -3.17 -7.09 1.26
CA LYS A 87 -2.55 -7.45 2.53
C LYS A 87 -1.14 -6.88 2.55
N GLY A 88 -0.86 -6.04 3.54
CA GLY A 88 0.45 -5.45 3.76
C GLY A 88 1.07 -5.99 5.04
N THR A 89 2.35 -6.32 4.98
CA THR A 89 3.16 -6.76 6.11
C THR A 89 4.45 -5.96 6.14
N VAL A 90 4.75 -5.32 7.27
CA VAL A 90 6.04 -4.68 7.52
C VAL A 90 6.82 -5.52 8.50
N ILE A 91 8.04 -5.91 8.12
CA ILE A 91 8.95 -6.63 9.01
C ILE A 91 9.76 -5.59 9.80
N LEU A 92 9.67 -5.67 11.13
CA LEU A 92 10.44 -4.85 12.07
C LEU A 92 11.55 -5.70 12.70
N VAL A 93 12.50 -5.05 13.38
CA VAL A 93 13.59 -5.75 14.08
C VAL A 93 13.07 -6.63 15.24
N HIS A 94 11.97 -6.22 15.89
CA HIS A 94 11.40 -6.92 17.06
C HIS A 94 9.94 -7.33 16.87
N GLY A 95 9.50 -7.53 15.62
CA GLY A 95 8.12 -7.94 15.34
C GLY A 95 7.69 -7.69 13.91
N MET A 96 6.38 -7.73 13.68
CA MET A 96 5.78 -7.45 12.38
C MET A 96 4.51 -6.62 12.55
N LEU A 97 4.24 -5.75 11.58
CA LEU A 97 2.96 -5.04 11.47
C LEU A 97 2.18 -5.61 10.30
N HIS A 98 0.88 -5.81 10.50
CA HIS A 98 -0.03 -6.31 9.49
C HIS A 98 -1.19 -5.33 9.29
N ALA A 99 -1.58 -5.14 8.04
CA ALA A 99 -2.78 -4.41 7.68
C ALA A 99 -3.42 -5.03 6.45
N SER A 100 -4.75 -4.94 6.35
CA SER A 100 -5.46 -5.46 5.18
C SER A 100 -6.69 -4.61 4.88
N ALA A 101 -6.94 -4.35 3.60
CA ALA A 101 -8.12 -3.62 3.16
C ALA A 101 -8.69 -4.22 1.88
N SER A 102 -10.01 -4.13 1.73
CA SER A 102 -10.71 -4.49 0.50
C SER A 102 -11.45 -3.29 -0.07
N ASP A 103 -11.31 -3.02 -1.36
CA ASP A 103 -12.05 -1.97 -2.05
C ASP A 103 -12.28 -2.31 -3.54
N ARG A 104 -13.20 -1.60 -4.20
CA ARG A 104 -13.41 -1.70 -5.66
C ARG A 104 -12.28 -1.04 -6.45
N ASP A 105 -11.56 -0.09 -5.85
CA ASP A 105 -10.41 0.58 -6.43
C ASP A 105 -9.10 0.10 -5.76
N LEU A 106 -8.16 -0.38 -6.60
CA LEU A 106 -6.85 -0.89 -6.16
C LEU A 106 -6.07 0.14 -5.33
N TYR A 107 -6.01 1.39 -5.78
CA TYR A 107 -5.25 2.44 -5.09
C TYR A 107 -5.88 2.83 -3.78
N LEU A 108 -7.21 2.80 -3.71
CA LEU A 108 -7.93 3.10 -2.48
C LEU A 108 -7.67 2.03 -1.41
N ALA A 109 -7.73 0.75 -1.79
CA ALA A 109 -7.35 -0.36 -0.91
C ALA A 109 -5.88 -0.26 -0.47
N LEU A 110 -4.97 0.06 -1.41
CA LEU A 110 -3.53 0.15 -1.13
C LEU A 110 -3.23 1.26 -0.14
N THR A 111 -3.80 2.44 -0.40
CA THR A 111 -3.56 3.62 0.43
C THR A 111 -4.09 3.41 1.85
N ARG A 112 -5.20 2.69 2.03
CA ARG A 112 -5.70 2.31 3.37
C ARG A 112 -4.70 1.41 4.09
N VAL A 113 -4.23 0.35 3.45
CA VAL A 113 -3.23 -0.57 4.03
C VAL A 113 -1.96 0.17 4.43
N LEU A 114 -1.41 0.98 3.52
CA LEU A 114 -0.19 1.74 3.79
C LEU A 114 -0.38 2.75 4.92
N TYR A 115 -1.53 3.43 4.98
CA TYR A 115 -1.85 4.35 6.06
C TYR A 115 -1.94 3.64 7.42
N GLU A 116 -2.62 2.49 7.48
CA GLU A 116 -2.71 1.69 8.72
C GLU A 116 -1.34 1.22 9.19
N LEU A 117 -0.46 0.79 8.28
CA LEU A 117 0.92 0.43 8.61
C LEU A 117 1.74 1.62 9.11
N GLU A 118 1.64 2.78 8.43
CA GLU A 118 2.26 4.03 8.87
C GLU A 118 1.77 4.44 10.27
N HIS A 119 0.46 4.31 10.53
CA HIS A 119 -0.16 4.63 11.80
C HIS A 119 0.26 3.68 12.92
N ALA A 120 0.23 2.37 12.67
CA ALA A 120 0.69 1.36 13.62
C ALA A 120 2.17 1.58 13.98
N ALA A 121 3.01 1.91 13.00
CA ALA A 121 4.42 2.24 13.23
C ALA A 121 4.60 3.50 14.12
N MET A 122 3.74 4.51 14.00
CA MET A 122 3.79 5.67 14.90
C MET A 122 3.49 5.32 16.35
N HIS A 123 2.65 4.31 16.60
CA HIS A 123 2.23 3.88 17.95
C HIS A 123 3.01 2.68 18.51
N SER A 124 3.88 2.08 17.70
CA SER A 124 4.74 0.96 18.12
C SER A 124 6.02 1.40 18.85
N ARG A 125 6.18 2.71 19.14
CA ARG A 125 7.21 3.19 20.07
C ARG A 125 6.76 2.90 21.51
N LYS A 126 7.03 1.70 21.98
CA LYS A 126 7.15 1.39 23.41
C LYS A 126 8.54 0.85 23.66
#